data_AF-A0AAU9FT81-F1
#
_entry.id   AF-A0AAU9FT81-F1
#
_cell.length_a   1.000
_cell.length_b   1.000
_cell.length_c   1.000
_cell.angle_alpha   90.00
_cell.angle_beta   90.00
_cell.angle_gamma   90.00
#
_symmetry.space_group_name_H-M   'P 1'
#
loop_
_entity.id
_entity.type
_entity.pdbx_description
1 polymer ?
#
loop_
_entity_poly.entity_id
_entity_poly.type
_entity_poly.pdbx_seq_one_letter_code
_entity_poly.pdbx_strand_id
1 'polypeptide(L)'
;MAEFSCFWNDFQLKRPPLVTLQVEDTAFANTVFVLINRYLQQLSEPDAEDFDQTAALIGRLMARRKNSFRNMPGFRSVCKLNTALCRLLRLDLPRELEHFRGVVCDGELAGAMPTRSSFEYILVRLLCFYHLHARIRECCVSAARYFTHLLRNNFFMETLTLNLAAIAKINKLSKLQANRSASLYNKLRPHCVNFPQVESHKFLPENCQLPAQLQRVQLQAEASAPAPVLPKPPTIVTKAEKARLEAKADVGTVLARKEPPAKMEFNMDTLRTVKDVKRFIARETTARDKTPTSCITRDIPKHAWLSAQTLFQRRANKDPEKALSIFRKFIVSKL
;
A
#
# COMPACT_ATOMS: atom_id res chain seq x y z
N MET A 1 6.70 2.29 -32.45
CA MET A 1 5.78 1.64 -31.49
C MET A 1 4.57 2.53 -31.36
N ALA A 2 3.53 2.26 -32.16
CA ALA A 2 2.33 3.09 -32.18
C ALA A 2 1.61 2.96 -30.82
N GLU A 3 1.31 4.11 -30.20
CA GLU A 3 0.56 4.18 -28.95
C GLU A 3 -0.75 3.42 -29.10
N PHE A 4 -0.93 2.36 -28.30
CA PHE A 4 -2.24 1.80 -28.01
C PHE A 4 -3.08 2.91 -27.39
N SER A 5 -3.82 3.64 -28.22
CA SER A 5 -4.91 4.50 -27.75
C SER A 5 -5.83 3.61 -26.92
N CYS A 6 -5.83 3.85 -25.61
CA CYS A 6 -6.55 3.05 -24.62
C CYS A 6 -8.05 3.34 -24.75
N PHE A 7 -8.67 2.90 -25.85
CA PHE A 7 -10.09 3.07 -26.15
C PHE A 7 -10.98 2.53 -25.03
N TRP A 8 -10.51 1.52 -24.29
CA TRP A 8 -11.14 0.99 -23.09
C TRP A 8 -11.12 1.92 -21.86
N ASN A 9 -10.25 2.92 -21.85
CA ASN A 9 -10.11 3.91 -20.78
C ASN A 9 -10.96 5.18 -21.02
N ASP A 10 -11.70 5.24 -22.13
CA ASP A 10 -12.68 6.30 -22.34
C ASP A 10 -13.92 6.04 -21.48
N PHE A 11 -14.10 6.86 -20.45
CA PHE A 11 -15.25 6.78 -19.58
C PHE A 11 -16.55 7.21 -20.27
N GLN A 12 -16.47 8.14 -21.23
CA GLN A 12 -17.62 8.67 -21.98
C GLN A 12 -17.88 7.92 -23.28
N LEU A 13 -17.34 6.70 -23.41
CA LEU A 13 -17.52 5.83 -24.56
C LEU A 13 -19.01 5.73 -24.92
N LYS A 14 -19.37 6.21 -26.12
CA LYS A 14 -20.75 6.21 -26.59
C LYS A 14 -21.14 4.80 -27.01
N ARG A 15 -22.36 4.39 -26.64
CA ARG A 15 -22.93 3.14 -27.12
C ARG A 15 -23.15 3.24 -28.64
N PRO A 16 -22.77 2.23 -29.44
CA PRO A 16 -23.11 2.20 -30.85
C PRO A 16 -24.64 2.16 -31.04
N PRO A 17 -25.16 2.58 -32.21
CA PRO A 17 -26.57 2.48 -32.52
C PRO A 17 -27.08 1.03 -32.35
N LEU A 18 -28.25 0.89 -31.74
CA LEU A 18 -28.91 -0.41 -31.60
C LEU A 18 -29.47 -0.82 -32.96
N VAL A 19 -28.69 -1.62 -33.67
CA VAL A 19 -29.08 -2.22 -34.95
C VAL A 19 -29.06 -3.74 -34.78
N THR A 20 -30.13 -4.38 -35.23
CA THR A 20 -30.23 -5.84 -35.36
C THR A 20 -30.27 -6.20 -36.84
N LEU A 21 -29.62 -7.31 -37.20
CA LEU A 21 -29.55 -7.83 -38.56
C LEU A 21 -30.03 -9.28 -38.57
N GLN A 22 -30.70 -9.68 -39.64
CA GLN A 22 -31.17 -11.05 -39.80
C GLN A 22 -29.99 -11.97 -40.14
N VAL A 23 -29.86 -13.08 -39.42
CA VAL A 23 -28.79 -14.07 -39.56
C VAL A 23 -29.38 -15.47 -39.50
N GLU A 24 -28.91 -16.36 -40.38
CA GLU A 24 -29.37 -17.75 -40.47
C GLU A 24 -28.83 -18.63 -39.32
N ASP A 25 -27.57 -18.45 -38.95
CA ASP A 25 -26.94 -19.16 -37.83
C ASP A 25 -26.99 -18.35 -36.54
N THR A 26 -27.88 -18.73 -35.64
CA THR A 26 -28.03 -18.15 -34.30
C THR A 26 -27.59 -19.11 -33.19
N ALA A 27 -27.00 -20.27 -33.52
CA ALA A 27 -26.69 -21.30 -32.53
C ALA A 27 -25.71 -20.80 -31.44
N PHE A 28 -24.76 -19.94 -31.82
CA PHE A 28 -23.80 -19.34 -30.90
C PHE A 28 -24.44 -18.34 -29.92
N ALA A 29 -25.60 -17.74 -30.27
CA ALA A 29 -26.29 -16.74 -29.46
C ALA A 29 -26.69 -17.31 -28.09
N ASN A 30 -27.18 -18.56 -28.07
CA ASN A 30 -27.52 -19.29 -26.84
C ASN A 30 -26.30 -19.45 -25.93
N THR A 31 -25.12 -19.73 -26.50
CA THR A 31 -23.88 -19.85 -25.73
C THR A 31 -23.49 -18.51 -25.12
N VAL A 32 -23.54 -17.43 -25.89
CA VAL A 32 -23.28 -16.06 -25.40
C VAL A 32 -24.26 -15.69 -24.28
N PHE A 33 -25.55 -15.96 -24.46
CA PHE A 33 -26.59 -15.71 -23.47
C PHE A 33 -26.32 -16.44 -22.15
N VAL A 34 -26.03 -17.75 -22.21
CA VAL A 34 -25.71 -18.56 -21.02
C VAL A 34 -24.46 -18.05 -20.31
N LEU A 35 -23.42 -17.65 -21.06
CA LEU A 35 -22.18 -17.10 -20.49
C LEU A 35 -22.46 -15.80 -19.74
N ILE A 36 -23.23 -14.89 -20.32
CA ILE A 36 -23.60 -13.62 -19.70
C ILE A 36 -24.48 -13.85 -18.47
N ASN A 37 -25.49 -14.71 -18.58
CA ASN A 37 -26.37 -15.04 -17.44
C ASN A 37 -25.60 -15.63 -16.27
N ARG A 38 -24.69 -16.57 -16.53
CA ARG A 38 -23.86 -17.16 -15.48
C ARG A 38 -23.01 -16.10 -14.80
N TYR A 39 -22.48 -15.13 -15.55
CA TYR A 39 -21.71 -14.04 -14.96
C TYR A 39 -22.59 -13.08 -14.15
N LEU A 40 -23.78 -12.73 -14.63
CA LEU A 40 -24.73 -11.90 -13.88
C LEU A 40 -25.14 -12.58 -12.56
N GLN A 41 -25.39 -13.89 -12.56
CA GLN A 41 -25.66 -14.65 -11.33
C GLN A 41 -24.47 -14.58 -10.35
N GLN A 42 -23.23 -14.63 -10.85
CA GLN A 42 -22.03 -14.46 -10.01
C GLN A 42 -21.92 -13.05 -9.40
N LEU A 43 -22.54 -12.04 -10.00
CA LEU A 43 -22.61 -10.69 -9.44
C LEU A 43 -23.70 -10.53 -8.39
N SER A 44 -24.59 -11.52 -8.23
CA SER A 44 -25.59 -11.57 -7.16
C SER A 44 -25.13 -12.42 -5.96
N GLU A 45 -23.94 -13.02 -6.02
CA GLU A 45 -23.38 -13.80 -4.91
C GLU A 45 -22.97 -12.89 -3.73
N PRO A 46 -22.90 -13.43 -2.48
CA PRO A 46 -22.55 -12.66 -1.30
C PRO A 46 -21.25 -11.87 -1.40
N ASP A 47 -20.24 -12.38 -2.14
CA ASP A 47 -18.96 -11.70 -2.37
C ASP A 47 -19.11 -10.34 -3.09
N ALA A 48 -20.15 -10.18 -3.93
CA ALA A 48 -20.43 -8.93 -4.62
C ALA A 48 -21.04 -7.89 -3.67
N GLU A 49 -22.00 -8.30 -2.85
CA GLU A 49 -22.56 -7.45 -1.80
C GLU A 49 -21.45 -7.02 -0.81
N ASP A 50 -20.60 -7.96 -0.41
CA ASP A 50 -19.45 -7.72 0.46
C ASP A 50 -18.49 -6.69 -0.14
N PHE A 51 -18.33 -6.68 -1.47
CA PHE A 51 -17.51 -5.71 -2.18
C PHE A 51 -18.11 -4.30 -2.07
N ASP A 52 -19.40 -4.16 -2.33
CA ASP A 52 -20.09 -2.86 -2.29
C ASP A 52 -20.14 -2.28 -0.88
N GLN A 53 -20.45 -3.11 0.12
CA GLN A 53 -20.41 -2.70 1.52
C GLN A 53 -19.00 -2.24 1.95
N THR A 54 -17.96 -2.96 1.50
CA THR A 54 -16.56 -2.59 1.79
C THR A 54 -16.15 -1.31 1.06
N ALA A 55 -16.59 -1.12 -0.18
CA ALA A 55 -16.35 0.11 -0.94
C ALA A 55 -16.99 1.32 -0.26
N ALA A 56 -18.24 1.18 0.21
CA ALA A 56 -18.93 2.21 0.98
C ALA A 56 -18.22 2.51 2.32
N LEU A 57 -17.72 1.47 3.01
CA LEU A 57 -16.92 1.65 4.23
C LEU A 57 -15.65 2.46 3.96
N ILE A 58 -14.91 2.16 2.88
CA ILE A 58 -13.72 2.91 2.49
C ILE A 58 -14.06 4.39 2.23
N GLY A 59 -15.16 4.66 1.53
CA GLY A 59 -15.65 6.02 1.31
C GLY A 59 -15.92 6.78 2.61
N ARG A 60 -16.59 6.13 3.58
CA ARG A 60 -16.85 6.70 4.91
C ARG A 60 -15.57 6.94 5.72
N LEU A 61 -14.65 5.97 5.74
CA LEU A 61 -13.36 6.09 6.44
C LEU A 61 -12.51 7.22 5.86
N MET A 62 -12.48 7.35 4.54
CA MET A 62 -11.82 8.44 3.83
C MET A 62 -12.45 9.78 4.23
N ALA A 63 -13.78 9.92 4.14
CA ALA A 63 -14.47 11.18 4.46
C ALA A 63 -14.16 11.65 5.89
N ARG A 64 -14.22 10.73 6.88
CA ARG A 64 -13.96 11.04 8.29
C ARG A 64 -12.53 11.54 8.57
N ARG A 65 -11.54 11.11 7.78
CA ARG A 65 -10.11 11.43 8.00
C ARG A 65 -9.51 12.36 6.95
N LYS A 66 -10.33 12.89 6.02
CA LYS A 66 -9.87 13.75 4.92
C LYS A 66 -9.06 14.94 5.40
N ASN A 67 -9.49 15.61 6.46
CA ASN A 67 -8.81 16.81 6.95
C ASN A 67 -7.53 16.47 7.72
N SER A 68 -7.54 15.40 8.51
CA SER A 68 -6.38 14.98 9.33
C SER A 68 -5.24 14.42 8.48
N PHE A 69 -5.55 13.68 7.41
CA PHE A 69 -4.56 12.93 6.65
C PHE A 69 -4.34 13.43 5.22
N ARG A 70 -4.85 14.62 4.85
CA ARG A 70 -4.77 15.18 3.48
C ARG A 70 -3.38 15.14 2.83
N ASN A 71 -2.32 15.30 3.64
CA ASN A 71 -0.94 15.37 3.17
C ASN A 71 -0.19 14.04 3.23
N MET A 72 -0.81 12.97 3.74
CA MET A 72 -0.17 11.67 3.88
C MET A 72 -0.23 10.89 2.56
N PRO A 73 0.90 10.39 2.04
CA PRO A 73 0.93 9.62 0.79
C PRO A 73 -0.04 8.43 0.76
N GLY A 74 -0.11 7.64 1.83
CA GLY A 74 -1.05 6.50 1.90
C GLY A 74 -2.50 6.94 1.83
N PHE A 75 -2.84 8.08 2.45
CA PHE A 75 -4.21 8.61 2.38
C PHE A 75 -4.56 9.13 0.98
N ARG A 76 -3.60 9.72 0.25
CA ARG A 76 -3.79 10.06 -1.18
C ARG A 76 -4.05 8.80 -2.03
N SER A 77 -3.40 7.68 -1.72
CA SER A 77 -3.68 6.40 -2.36
C SER A 77 -5.09 5.89 -2.04
N VAL A 78 -5.59 6.08 -0.80
CA VAL A 78 -6.99 5.81 -0.44
C VAL A 78 -7.97 6.71 -1.20
N CYS A 79 -7.65 7.99 -1.40
CA CYS A 79 -8.48 8.86 -2.24
C CYS A 79 -8.56 8.37 -3.69
N LYS A 80 -7.41 7.96 -4.27
CA LYS A 80 -7.37 7.37 -5.62
C LYS A 80 -8.15 6.06 -5.70
N LEU A 81 -8.05 5.22 -4.67
CA LEU A 81 -8.85 4.00 -4.52
C LEU A 81 -10.35 4.34 -4.55
N ASN A 82 -10.80 5.29 -3.74
CA ASN A 82 -12.20 5.70 -3.71
C ASN A 82 -12.66 6.26 -5.08
N THR A 83 -11.84 7.05 -5.75
CA THR A 83 -12.15 7.52 -7.12
C THR A 83 -12.30 6.35 -8.09
N ALA A 84 -11.45 5.33 -8.01
CA ALA A 84 -11.55 4.14 -8.85
C ALA A 84 -12.81 3.32 -8.55
N LEU A 85 -13.18 3.17 -7.27
CA LEU A 85 -14.42 2.51 -6.84
C LEU A 85 -15.66 3.26 -7.35
N CYS A 86 -15.70 4.59 -7.23
CA CYS A 86 -16.81 5.38 -7.79
C CYS A 86 -16.90 5.27 -9.32
N ARG A 87 -15.77 5.18 -10.03
CA ARG A 87 -15.75 4.96 -11.48
C ARG A 87 -16.29 3.58 -11.85
N LEU A 88 -15.95 2.55 -11.08
CA LEU A 88 -16.47 1.19 -11.26
C LEU A 88 -17.99 1.16 -11.08
N LEU A 89 -18.50 1.81 -10.02
CA LEU A 89 -19.95 1.92 -9.78
C LEU A 89 -20.67 2.61 -10.95
N ARG A 90 -20.10 3.69 -11.48
CA ARG A 90 -20.70 4.42 -12.60
C ARG A 90 -20.61 3.72 -13.95
N LEU A 91 -19.71 2.74 -14.11
CA LEU A 91 -19.60 1.95 -15.33
C LEU A 91 -20.83 1.05 -15.52
N ASP A 92 -21.43 0.59 -14.41
CA ASP A 92 -22.66 -0.22 -14.37
C ASP A 92 -22.66 -1.37 -15.41
N LEU A 93 -21.60 -2.18 -15.36
CA LEU A 93 -21.44 -3.35 -16.22
C LEU A 93 -22.63 -4.33 -16.17
N PRO A 94 -23.26 -4.62 -15.00
CA PRO A 94 -24.43 -5.51 -14.96
C PRO A 94 -25.54 -5.03 -15.89
N ARG A 95 -25.87 -3.73 -15.84
CA ARG A 95 -26.93 -3.15 -16.67
C ARG A 95 -26.60 -3.21 -18.16
N GLU A 96 -25.35 -2.94 -18.55
CA GLU A 96 -24.93 -3.05 -19.95
C GLU A 96 -25.03 -4.50 -20.45
N LEU A 97 -24.67 -5.48 -19.62
CA LEU A 97 -24.78 -6.90 -19.94
C LEU A 97 -26.22 -7.39 -20.00
N GLU A 98 -27.09 -6.96 -19.09
CA GLU A 98 -28.52 -7.27 -19.11
C GLU A 98 -29.19 -6.74 -20.37
N HIS A 99 -28.87 -5.50 -20.74
CA HIS A 99 -29.39 -4.90 -21.97
C HIS A 99 -28.94 -5.68 -23.20
N PHE A 100 -27.64 -5.98 -23.32
CA PHE A 100 -27.14 -6.76 -24.45
C PHE A 100 -27.72 -8.18 -24.50
N ARG A 101 -27.81 -8.84 -23.33
CA ARG A 101 -28.43 -10.17 -23.20
C ARG A 101 -29.86 -10.18 -23.73
N GLY A 102 -30.66 -9.16 -23.39
CA GLY A 102 -32.05 -9.05 -23.86
C GLY A 102 -32.15 -9.00 -25.39
N VAL A 103 -31.20 -8.35 -26.05
CA VAL A 103 -31.19 -8.23 -27.52
C VAL A 103 -30.67 -9.51 -28.21
N VAL A 104 -29.82 -10.30 -27.56
CA VAL A 104 -29.23 -11.53 -28.16
C VAL A 104 -30.23 -12.68 -28.27
N CYS A 105 -31.16 -12.80 -27.31
CA CYS A 105 -32.12 -13.90 -27.25
C CYS A 105 -33.53 -13.36 -27.03
N ASP A 106 -34.00 -12.50 -27.93
CA ASP A 106 -35.39 -12.09 -27.96
C ASP A 106 -36.20 -13.14 -28.74
N GLY A 107 -37.05 -13.88 -28.02
CA GLY A 107 -37.82 -15.02 -28.57
C GLY A 107 -38.84 -14.62 -29.64
N GLU A 108 -39.21 -13.34 -29.70
CA GLU A 108 -40.12 -12.80 -30.72
C GLU A 108 -39.39 -12.46 -32.04
N LEU A 109 -38.06 -12.34 -31.99
CA LEU A 109 -37.21 -11.86 -33.09
C LEU A 109 -36.27 -12.97 -33.59
N ALA A 110 -36.80 -14.18 -33.80
CA ALA A 110 -36.03 -15.31 -34.31
C ALA A 110 -35.23 -14.92 -35.57
N GLY A 111 -33.90 -14.93 -35.47
CA GLY A 111 -32.97 -14.54 -36.54
C GLY A 111 -32.38 -13.12 -36.41
N ALA A 112 -32.99 -12.21 -35.65
CA ALA A 112 -32.48 -10.85 -35.50
C ALA A 112 -31.34 -10.81 -34.45
N MET A 113 -30.11 -10.58 -34.90
CA MET A 113 -28.92 -10.56 -34.07
C MET A 113 -28.35 -9.14 -33.92
N PRO A 114 -27.84 -8.75 -32.74
CA PRO A 114 -27.17 -7.47 -32.59
C PRO A 114 -25.90 -7.42 -33.44
N THR A 115 -25.54 -6.23 -33.89
CA THR A 115 -24.31 -6.07 -34.69
C THR A 115 -23.04 -6.36 -33.88
N ARG A 116 -21.97 -6.71 -34.60
CA ARG A 116 -20.62 -6.85 -34.06
C ARG A 116 -20.15 -5.61 -33.30
N SER A 117 -20.54 -4.41 -33.74
CA SER A 117 -20.25 -3.15 -33.05
C SER A 117 -20.81 -3.15 -31.62
N SER A 118 -22.07 -3.59 -31.43
CA SER A 118 -22.70 -3.70 -30.11
C SER A 118 -21.97 -4.72 -29.23
N PHE A 119 -21.54 -5.84 -29.79
CA PHE A 119 -20.79 -6.84 -29.04
C PHE A 119 -19.38 -6.37 -28.67
N GLU A 120 -18.66 -5.71 -29.59
CA GLU A 120 -17.35 -5.12 -29.34
C GLU A 120 -17.41 -4.06 -28.23
N TYR A 121 -18.48 -3.26 -28.19
CA TYR A 121 -18.74 -2.33 -27.09
C TYR A 121 -18.82 -3.05 -25.73
N ILE A 122 -19.53 -4.18 -25.63
CA ILE A 122 -19.58 -4.99 -24.41
C ILE A 122 -18.19 -5.54 -24.03
N LEU A 123 -17.42 -6.03 -25.01
CA LEU A 123 -16.04 -6.47 -24.78
C LEU A 123 -15.16 -5.34 -24.25
N VAL A 124 -15.30 -4.12 -24.78
CA VAL A 124 -14.58 -2.93 -24.29
C VAL A 124 -15.00 -2.56 -22.87
N ARG A 125 -16.29 -2.65 -22.54
CA ARG A 125 -16.78 -2.42 -21.17
C ARG A 125 -16.23 -3.46 -20.19
N LEU A 126 -16.12 -4.73 -20.59
CA LEU A 126 -15.45 -5.77 -19.80
C LEU A 126 -13.96 -5.47 -19.57
N LEU A 127 -13.24 -5.00 -20.61
CA LEU A 127 -11.85 -4.56 -20.46
C LEU A 127 -11.72 -3.40 -19.47
N CYS A 128 -12.60 -2.40 -19.59
CA CYS A 128 -12.64 -1.26 -18.68
C CYS A 128 -12.84 -1.72 -17.22
N PHE A 129 -13.81 -2.60 -16.99
CA PHE A 129 -14.09 -3.18 -15.68
C PHE A 129 -12.88 -3.94 -15.10
N TYR A 130 -12.22 -4.77 -15.91
CA TYR A 130 -11.01 -5.50 -15.53
C TYR A 130 -9.86 -4.55 -15.12
N HIS A 131 -9.60 -3.53 -15.93
CA HIS A 131 -8.52 -2.57 -15.67
C HIS A 131 -8.84 -1.63 -14.50
N LEU A 132 -10.10 -1.28 -14.26
CA LEU A 132 -10.52 -0.55 -13.06
C LEU A 132 -10.23 -1.36 -11.79
N HIS A 133 -10.52 -2.66 -11.80
CA HIS A 133 -10.09 -3.53 -10.71
C HIS A 133 -8.58 -3.61 -10.58
N ALA A 134 -7.81 -3.63 -11.68
CA ALA A 134 -6.35 -3.54 -11.60
C ALA A 134 -5.90 -2.26 -10.88
N ARG A 135 -6.52 -1.12 -11.22
CA ARG A 135 -6.24 0.15 -10.59
C ARG A 135 -6.59 0.18 -9.10
N ILE A 136 -7.71 -0.43 -8.72
CA ILE A 136 -8.12 -0.60 -7.31
C ILE A 136 -7.02 -1.33 -6.54
N ARG A 137 -6.53 -2.46 -7.07
CA ARG A 137 -5.48 -3.26 -6.42
C ARG A 137 -4.16 -2.49 -6.26
N GLU A 138 -3.73 -1.77 -7.29
CA GLU A 138 -2.53 -0.92 -7.20
C GLU A 138 -2.62 0.12 -6.08
N CYS A 139 -3.79 0.78 -5.97
CA CYS A 139 -4.03 1.76 -4.93
C CYS A 139 -4.04 1.11 -3.54
N CYS A 140 -4.64 -0.09 -3.43
CA CYS A 140 -4.61 -0.89 -2.20
C CYS A 140 -3.20 -1.23 -1.76
N VAL A 141 -2.37 -1.77 -2.65
CA VAL A 141 -0.97 -2.12 -2.36
C VAL A 141 -0.17 -0.89 -1.95
N SER A 142 -0.36 0.23 -2.66
CA SER A 142 0.34 1.50 -2.35
C SER A 142 -0.05 2.05 -0.98
N ALA A 143 -1.34 2.02 -0.64
CA ALA A 143 -1.85 2.46 0.67
C ALA A 143 -1.38 1.53 1.79
N ALA A 144 -1.48 0.21 1.59
CA ALA A 144 -1.08 -0.81 2.57
C ALA A 144 0.42 -0.71 2.90
N ARG A 145 1.31 -0.58 1.91
CA ARG A 145 2.76 -0.39 2.14
C ARG A 145 3.03 0.79 3.06
N TYR A 146 2.37 1.93 2.82
CA TYR A 146 2.55 3.14 3.62
C TYR A 146 1.98 2.99 5.04
N PHE A 147 0.77 2.45 5.19
CA PHE A 147 0.17 2.27 6.51
C PHE A 147 0.91 1.23 7.36
N THR A 148 1.42 0.15 6.75
CA THR A 148 2.27 -0.81 7.45
C THR A 148 3.55 -0.17 7.96
N HIS A 149 4.17 0.74 7.20
CA HIS A 149 5.33 1.49 7.68
C HIS A 149 4.99 2.37 8.90
N LEU A 150 3.84 3.05 8.89
CA LEU A 150 3.41 3.87 10.02
C LEU A 150 3.03 3.05 11.26
N LEU A 151 2.40 1.89 11.08
CA LEU A 151 2.09 0.97 12.18
C LEU A 151 3.36 0.48 12.87
N ARG A 152 4.42 0.16 12.12
CA ARG A 152 5.73 -0.21 12.69
C ARG A 152 6.33 0.89 13.57
N ASN A 153 5.98 2.14 13.29
CA ASN A 153 6.39 3.30 14.06
C ASN A 153 5.37 3.67 15.17
N ASN A 154 4.39 2.80 15.44
CA ASN A 154 3.35 2.96 16.45
C ASN A 154 2.45 4.20 16.28
N PHE A 155 2.25 4.68 15.05
CA PHE A 155 1.35 5.81 14.78
C PHE A 155 -0.08 5.38 14.47
N PHE A 156 -1.06 6.07 15.06
CA PHE A 156 -2.49 5.98 14.72
C PHE A 156 -3.05 4.55 14.61
N MET A 157 -2.59 3.65 15.49
CA MET A 157 -2.78 2.19 15.39
C MET A 157 -4.20 1.78 15.03
N GLU A 158 -5.20 2.22 15.80
CA GLU A 158 -6.61 1.86 15.57
C GLU A 158 -7.10 2.25 14.17
N THR A 159 -6.82 3.50 13.76
CA THR A 159 -7.29 4.02 12.48
C THR A 159 -6.58 3.34 11.32
N LEU A 160 -5.27 3.11 11.43
CA LEU A 160 -4.50 2.46 10.38
C LEU A 160 -4.85 0.98 10.25
N THR A 161 -5.06 0.27 11.36
CA THR A 161 -5.51 -1.13 11.36
C THR A 161 -6.86 -1.28 10.68
N LEU A 162 -7.83 -0.41 10.99
CA LEU A 162 -9.14 -0.43 10.34
C LEU A 162 -9.05 -0.14 8.84
N ASN A 163 -8.23 0.83 8.43
CA ASN A 163 -8.00 1.12 7.01
C ASN A 163 -7.33 -0.06 6.30
N LEU A 164 -6.31 -0.67 6.91
CA LEU A 164 -5.63 -1.85 6.37
C LEU A 164 -6.58 -3.04 6.20
N ALA A 165 -7.45 -3.30 7.17
CA ALA A 165 -8.46 -4.36 7.08
C ALA A 165 -9.41 -4.12 5.91
N ALA A 166 -9.94 -2.90 5.76
CA ALA A 166 -10.83 -2.55 4.65
C ALA A 166 -10.13 -2.65 3.29
N ILE A 167 -8.88 -2.15 3.20
CA ILE A 167 -8.04 -2.22 1.99
C ILE A 167 -7.72 -3.67 1.62
N ALA A 168 -7.43 -4.53 2.60
CA ALA A 168 -7.16 -5.94 2.36
C ALA A 168 -8.42 -6.66 1.84
N LYS A 169 -9.58 -6.43 2.47
CA LYS A 169 -10.86 -7.02 2.03
C LYS A 169 -11.21 -6.60 0.61
N ILE A 170 -11.20 -5.30 0.29
CA ILE A 170 -11.53 -4.83 -1.06
C ILE A 170 -10.52 -5.32 -2.11
N ASN A 171 -9.24 -5.44 -1.76
CA ASN A 171 -8.22 -5.97 -2.68
C ASN A 171 -8.48 -7.45 -3.02
N LYS A 172 -8.81 -8.26 -2.01
CA LYS A 172 -9.18 -9.69 -2.20
C LYS A 172 -10.40 -9.79 -3.13
N LEU A 173 -11.48 -9.09 -2.82
CA LEU A 173 -12.71 -9.12 -3.60
C LEU A 173 -12.49 -8.57 -5.02
N SER A 174 -11.68 -7.51 -5.17
CA SER A 174 -11.31 -6.97 -6.48
C SER A 174 -10.50 -7.94 -7.34
N LYS A 175 -9.69 -8.84 -6.76
CA LYS A 175 -9.01 -9.90 -7.52
C LYS A 175 -10.03 -10.91 -8.05
N LEU A 176 -10.97 -11.32 -7.20
CA LEU A 176 -12.02 -12.26 -7.56
C LEU A 176 -12.87 -11.73 -8.72
N GLN A 177 -13.37 -10.49 -8.60
CA GLN A 177 -14.19 -9.86 -9.64
C GLN A 177 -13.43 -9.65 -10.96
N ALA A 178 -12.15 -9.24 -10.89
CA ALA A 178 -11.31 -9.15 -12.09
C ALA A 178 -11.14 -10.51 -12.78
N ASN A 179 -10.96 -11.60 -12.03
CA ASN A 179 -10.82 -12.93 -12.59
C ASN A 179 -12.10 -13.45 -13.23
N ARG A 180 -13.27 -13.17 -12.62
CA ARG A 180 -14.57 -13.49 -13.20
C ARG A 180 -14.77 -12.73 -14.52
N SER A 181 -14.48 -11.43 -14.52
CA SER A 181 -14.55 -10.58 -15.72
C SER A 181 -13.59 -11.06 -16.83
N ALA A 182 -12.34 -11.38 -16.49
CA ALA A 182 -11.38 -11.94 -17.45
C ALA A 182 -11.83 -13.28 -18.02
N SER A 183 -12.40 -14.15 -17.18
CA SER A 183 -12.95 -15.44 -17.61
C SER A 183 -14.12 -15.27 -18.58
N LEU A 184 -15.03 -14.33 -18.31
CA LEU A 184 -16.12 -14.01 -19.22
C LEU A 184 -15.58 -13.44 -20.55
N TYR A 185 -14.70 -12.45 -20.50
CA TYR A 185 -14.09 -11.86 -21.70
C TYR A 185 -13.42 -12.91 -22.58
N ASN A 186 -12.60 -13.79 -22.00
CA ASN A 186 -11.89 -14.84 -22.76
C ASN A 186 -12.84 -15.84 -23.43
N LYS A 187 -14.03 -16.07 -22.86
CA LYS A 187 -15.05 -16.95 -23.42
C LYS A 187 -15.91 -16.24 -24.47
N LEU A 188 -16.18 -14.95 -24.30
CA LEU A 188 -16.96 -14.16 -25.25
C LEU A 188 -16.17 -13.75 -26.49
N ARG A 189 -14.89 -13.37 -26.32
CA ARG A 189 -14.04 -12.83 -27.39
C ARG A 189 -14.00 -13.69 -28.67
N PRO A 190 -13.94 -15.03 -28.63
CA PRO A 190 -13.96 -15.88 -29.82
C PRO A 190 -15.25 -15.76 -30.64
N HIS A 191 -16.40 -15.50 -30.01
CA HIS A 191 -17.69 -15.38 -30.70
C HIS A 191 -17.85 -14.07 -31.49
N CYS A 192 -16.90 -13.14 -31.38
CA CYS A 192 -16.96 -11.84 -32.05
C CYS A 192 -17.07 -11.93 -33.58
N VAL A 193 -16.47 -12.97 -34.18
CA VAL A 193 -16.52 -13.18 -35.64
C VAL A 193 -17.87 -13.69 -36.13
N ASN A 194 -18.71 -14.23 -35.24
CA ASN A 194 -20.02 -14.78 -35.61
C ASN A 194 -21.11 -13.70 -35.65
N PHE A 195 -20.85 -12.51 -35.09
CA PHE A 195 -21.81 -11.41 -35.12
C PHE A 195 -21.76 -10.66 -36.46
N PRO A 196 -22.92 -10.24 -37.00
CA PRO A 196 -22.99 -9.59 -38.30
C PRO A 196 -22.36 -8.19 -38.23
N GLN A 197 -21.59 -7.84 -39.26
CA GLN A 197 -20.89 -6.56 -39.35
C GLN A 197 -21.62 -5.62 -40.31
N VAL A 198 -21.74 -4.34 -39.91
CA VAL A 198 -22.28 -3.28 -40.78
C VAL A 198 -21.10 -2.58 -41.45
N GLU A 199 -21.09 -2.53 -42.78
CA GLU A 199 -20.00 -1.92 -43.55
C GLU A 199 -19.83 -0.42 -43.26
N SER A 200 -20.94 0.29 -43.04
CA SER A 200 -20.95 1.73 -42.80
C SER A 200 -20.54 2.15 -41.38
N HIS A 201 -20.44 1.21 -40.43
CA HIS A 201 -20.12 1.54 -39.04
C HIS A 201 -19.20 0.50 -38.39
N LYS A 202 -17.92 0.87 -38.22
CA LYS A 202 -16.94 0.16 -37.39
C LYS A 202 -16.84 0.85 -36.04
N PHE A 203 -17.17 0.14 -34.96
CA PHE A 203 -17.06 0.68 -33.61
C PHE A 203 -15.61 0.82 -33.14
N LEU A 204 -14.77 -0.18 -33.43
CA LEU A 204 -13.35 -0.12 -33.14
C LEU A 204 -12.60 0.70 -34.21
N PRO A 205 -11.73 1.65 -33.81
CA PRO A 205 -10.81 2.31 -34.74
C PRO A 205 -9.92 1.28 -35.45
N GLU A 206 -9.52 1.54 -36.70
CA GLU A 206 -8.74 0.60 -37.51
C GLU A 206 -7.37 0.25 -36.89
N ASN A 207 -6.86 1.12 -36.01
CA ASN A 207 -5.60 0.94 -35.28
C ASN A 207 -5.77 0.23 -33.93
N CYS A 208 -6.99 -0.11 -33.52
CA CYS A 208 -7.29 -0.67 -32.20
C CYS A 208 -7.72 -2.13 -32.32
N GLN A 209 -6.89 -3.04 -31.82
CA GLN A 209 -7.23 -4.45 -31.68
C GLN A 209 -7.52 -4.81 -30.23
N LEU A 210 -8.63 -5.52 -30.01
CA LEU A 210 -8.98 -6.07 -28.70
C LEU A 210 -8.01 -7.21 -28.33
N PRO A 211 -7.48 -7.24 -27.09
CA PRO A 211 -6.61 -8.32 -26.63
C PRO A 211 -7.23 -9.69 -26.86
N ALA A 212 -6.45 -10.67 -27.32
CA ALA A 212 -6.95 -12.02 -27.56
C ALA A 212 -7.41 -12.69 -26.25
N GLN A 213 -6.64 -12.50 -25.18
CA GLN A 213 -6.94 -13.04 -23.86
C GLN A 213 -6.49 -12.07 -22.76
N LEU A 214 -7.26 -12.02 -21.68
CA LEU A 214 -6.92 -11.37 -20.44
C LEU A 214 -6.26 -12.38 -19.49
N GLN A 215 -5.18 -11.91 -18.84
CA GLN A 215 -4.49 -12.69 -17.81
C GLN A 215 -5.32 -12.74 -16.53
N ARG A 216 -5.41 -13.93 -15.93
CA ARG A 216 -6.02 -14.09 -14.60
C ARG A 216 -5.02 -13.63 -13.54
N VAL A 217 -5.52 -12.86 -12.58
CA VAL A 217 -4.76 -12.47 -11.40
C VAL A 217 -4.63 -13.69 -10.50
N GLN A 218 -3.39 -14.05 -10.16
CA GLN A 218 -3.17 -15.16 -9.25
C GLN A 218 -3.82 -14.84 -7.89
N LEU A 219 -4.81 -15.66 -7.51
CA LEU A 219 -5.39 -15.74 -6.17
C LEU A 219 -4.46 -16.56 -5.25
N GLN A 220 -3.15 -16.40 -5.38
CA GLN A 220 -2.27 -17.00 -4.39
C GLN A 220 -2.52 -16.30 -3.06
N ALA A 221 -2.87 -17.08 -2.04
CA ALA A 221 -2.32 -16.83 -0.73
C ALA A 221 -0.81 -16.88 -0.92
N GLU A 222 -0.09 -15.78 -0.68
CA GLU A 222 1.36 -15.83 -0.51
C GLU A 222 1.64 -16.64 0.76
N ALA A 223 1.48 -17.96 0.67
CA ALA A 223 2.13 -18.91 1.53
C ALA A 223 3.44 -19.29 0.83
N SER A 224 4.54 -18.97 1.51
CA SER A 224 5.95 -19.25 1.17
C SER A 224 6.64 -18.31 0.15
N ALA A 225 7.09 -17.17 0.65
CA ALA A 225 8.48 -17.18 1.10
C ALA A 225 8.44 -17.00 2.62
N PRO A 226 9.08 -17.87 3.43
CA PRO A 226 9.44 -17.42 4.76
C PRO A 226 10.28 -16.17 4.56
N ALA A 227 9.82 -15.03 5.06
CA ALA A 227 10.74 -13.95 5.36
C ALA A 227 11.92 -14.58 6.10
N PRO A 228 13.17 -14.19 5.81
CA PRO A 228 14.31 -14.71 6.56
C PRO A 228 13.98 -14.51 8.03
N VAL A 229 13.90 -15.66 8.71
CA VAL A 229 13.83 -15.88 10.14
C VAL A 229 14.01 -14.57 10.89
N LEU A 230 12.93 -14.06 11.51
CA LEU A 230 13.07 -13.20 12.69
C LEU A 230 14.17 -13.85 13.53
N PRO A 231 15.32 -13.18 13.78
CA PRO A 231 16.30 -13.75 14.68
C PRO A 231 15.54 -14.10 15.95
N LYS A 232 15.63 -15.37 16.36
CA LYS A 232 15.03 -15.87 17.60
C LYS A 232 15.29 -14.79 18.65
N PRO A 233 14.28 -14.35 19.43
CA PRO A 233 14.54 -13.43 20.52
C PRO A 233 15.71 -14.03 21.32
N PRO A 234 16.79 -13.26 21.57
CA PRO A 234 17.93 -13.79 22.28
C PRO A 234 17.39 -14.42 23.56
N THR A 235 17.68 -15.71 23.75
CA THR A 235 17.31 -16.42 24.96
C THR A 235 17.76 -15.54 26.12
N ILE A 236 16.81 -15.08 26.94
CA ILE A 236 17.14 -14.25 28.10
C ILE A 236 17.79 -15.20 29.10
N VAL A 237 19.08 -15.42 28.91
CA VAL A 237 19.92 -16.12 29.87
C VAL A 237 20.00 -15.20 31.07
N THR A 238 19.33 -15.57 32.15
CA THR A 238 19.45 -14.85 33.42
C THR A 238 20.92 -14.87 33.86
N LYS A 239 21.36 -13.88 34.63
CA LYS A 239 22.75 -13.80 35.12
C LYS A 239 23.23 -15.11 35.77
N ALA A 240 22.30 -15.86 36.39
CA ALA A 240 22.56 -17.15 37.00
C ALA A 240 22.90 -18.27 36.00
N GLU A 241 22.19 -18.37 34.87
CA GLU A 241 22.48 -19.38 33.85
C GLU A 241 23.79 -19.09 33.10
N LYS A 242 24.09 -17.81 32.86
CA LYS A 242 25.35 -17.40 32.24
C LYS A 242 26.55 -17.75 33.12
N ALA A 243 26.46 -17.48 34.43
CA ALA A 243 27.48 -17.86 35.40
C ALA A 243 27.69 -19.38 35.48
N ARG A 244 26.61 -20.17 35.33
CA ARG A 244 26.67 -21.64 35.41
C ARG A 244 27.31 -22.28 34.18
N LEU A 245 27.19 -21.63 33.01
CA LEU A 245 27.85 -22.05 31.77
C LEU A 245 29.32 -21.62 31.75
N GLU A 246 29.63 -20.41 32.22
CA GLU A 246 31.01 -19.91 32.35
C GLU A 246 31.81 -20.73 33.39
N ALA A 247 31.21 -21.14 34.50
CA ALA A 247 31.83 -22.01 35.50
C ALA A 247 32.17 -23.42 34.98
N LYS A 248 31.51 -23.89 33.92
CA LYS A 248 31.83 -25.18 33.27
C LYS A 248 32.92 -25.07 32.21
N ALA A 249 33.25 -23.85 31.77
CA ALA A 249 34.23 -23.58 30.73
C ALA A 249 35.58 -23.08 31.28
N ASP A 250 35.64 -22.68 32.55
CA ASP A 250 36.85 -22.14 33.16
C ASP A 250 37.77 -23.25 33.68
N VAL A 251 38.62 -23.77 32.78
CA VAL A 251 39.80 -24.56 33.15
C VAL A 251 40.99 -23.60 33.21
N GLY A 252 41.09 -22.90 34.34
CA GLY A 252 42.31 -22.31 34.91
C GLY A 252 43.21 -21.54 33.95
N THR A 253 43.11 -20.21 33.98
CA THR A 253 44.27 -19.36 33.66
C THR A 253 44.32 -18.17 34.61
N VAL A 254 45.39 -18.09 35.41
CA VAL A 254 45.61 -16.99 36.36
C VAL A 254 45.94 -15.72 35.57
N LEU A 255 44.95 -14.87 35.36
CA LEU A 255 45.13 -13.52 34.86
C LEU A 255 45.18 -12.54 36.03
N ALA A 256 46.28 -11.80 36.11
CA ALA A 256 46.51 -10.76 37.10
C ALA A 256 45.35 -9.74 37.10
N ARG A 257 44.82 -9.45 38.30
CA ARG A 257 43.82 -8.40 38.53
C ARG A 257 44.40 -7.06 38.06
N LYS A 258 43.83 -6.48 37.00
CA LYS A 258 43.94 -5.05 36.71
C LYS A 258 43.04 -4.31 37.69
N GLU A 259 43.63 -3.49 38.54
CA GLU A 259 42.91 -2.59 39.44
C GLU A 259 41.95 -1.68 38.65
N PRO A 260 40.78 -1.34 39.22
CA PRO A 260 39.86 -0.40 38.59
C PRO A 260 40.55 0.97 38.44
N PRO A 261 40.46 1.63 37.26
CA PRO A 261 41.02 2.96 37.12
C PRO A 261 40.33 3.90 38.11
N ALA A 262 41.14 4.68 38.82
CA ALA A 262 40.71 5.70 39.77
C ALA A 262 39.58 6.55 39.17
N LYS A 263 38.54 6.82 39.98
CA LYS A 263 37.49 7.76 39.63
C LYS A 263 38.15 9.11 39.32
N MET A 264 38.04 9.57 38.07
CA MET A 264 38.45 10.93 37.71
C MET A 264 37.51 11.91 38.44
N GLU A 265 37.98 12.50 39.53
CA GLU A 265 37.27 13.58 40.21
C GLU A 265 37.30 14.82 39.30
N PHE A 266 36.12 15.22 38.82
CA PHE A 266 35.98 16.42 38.00
C PHE A 266 35.94 17.66 38.89
N ASN A 267 36.97 18.50 38.82
CA ASN A 267 37.00 19.76 39.55
C ASN A 267 36.14 20.83 38.85
N MET A 268 35.06 21.23 39.52
CA MET A 268 34.09 22.22 39.07
C MET A 268 34.64 23.64 38.87
N ASP A 269 35.78 23.96 39.50
CA ASP A 269 36.42 25.27 39.38
C ASP A 269 36.95 25.55 37.97
N THR A 270 37.02 24.54 37.11
CA THR A 270 37.48 24.66 35.72
C THR A 270 36.45 25.31 34.79
N LEU A 271 35.18 25.46 35.20
CA LEU A 271 34.10 26.00 34.36
C LEU A 271 33.70 27.44 34.74
N ARG A 272 34.68 28.30 35.08
CA ARG A 272 34.43 29.67 35.59
C ARG A 272 33.89 30.64 34.53
N THR A 273 34.40 30.60 33.30
CA THR A 273 33.99 31.53 32.24
C THR A 273 33.31 30.84 31.05
N VAL A 274 32.60 31.62 30.23
CA VAL A 274 31.96 31.13 28.99
C VAL A 274 33.00 30.54 28.03
N LYS A 275 34.22 31.10 28.01
CA LYS A 275 35.33 30.59 27.20
C LYS A 275 35.78 29.21 27.68
N ASP A 276 35.80 28.98 28.99
CA ASP A 276 36.21 27.68 29.56
C ASP A 276 35.19 26.59 29.24
N VAL A 277 33.89 26.91 29.37
CA VAL A 277 32.81 25.97 28.97
C VAL A 277 32.86 25.66 27.48
N LYS A 278 33.12 26.65 26.61
CA LYS A 278 33.31 26.39 25.16
C LYS A 278 34.50 25.46 24.89
N ARG A 279 35.63 25.65 25.57
CA ARG A 279 36.80 24.77 25.45
C ARG A 279 36.53 23.37 26.02
N PHE A 280 35.76 23.26 27.09
CA PHE A 280 35.36 21.99 27.68
C PHE A 280 34.46 21.20 26.72
N ILE A 281 33.42 21.83 26.18
CA ILE A 281 32.52 21.21 25.17
C ILE A 281 33.32 20.73 23.96
N ALA A 282 34.25 21.53 23.44
CA ALA A 282 35.07 21.13 22.30
C ALA A 282 35.93 19.89 22.61
N ARG A 283 36.62 19.89 23.76
CA ARG A 283 37.46 18.76 24.21
C ARG A 283 36.64 17.49 24.42
N GLU A 284 35.51 17.59 25.12
CA GLU A 284 34.64 16.44 25.39
C GLU A 284 34.00 15.90 24.11
N THR A 285 33.55 16.75 23.18
CA THR A 285 33.00 16.27 21.90
C THR A 285 34.06 15.52 21.09
N THR A 286 35.30 16.02 20.99
CA THR A 286 36.40 15.30 20.33
C THR A 286 36.75 14.00 21.04
N ALA A 287 36.74 13.98 22.38
CA ALA A 287 37.01 12.77 23.16
C ALA A 287 35.91 11.70 22.96
N ARG A 288 34.65 12.11 22.91
CA ARG A 288 33.50 11.22 22.65
C ARG A 288 33.52 10.61 21.25
N ASP A 289 34.01 11.34 20.26
CA ASP A 289 34.10 10.85 18.88
C ASP A 289 35.26 9.84 18.70
N LYS A 290 36.38 10.02 19.42
CA LYS A 290 37.56 9.14 19.33
C LYS A 290 37.50 7.93 20.24
N THR A 291 37.17 8.11 21.52
CA THR A 291 37.24 7.05 22.54
C THR A 291 36.20 7.29 23.64
N PRO A 292 34.96 6.78 23.47
CA PRO A 292 33.81 7.08 24.33
C PRO A 292 34.01 6.74 25.82
N THR A 293 34.90 5.79 26.12
CA THR A 293 35.18 5.30 27.48
C THR A 293 36.14 6.19 28.28
N SER A 294 36.84 7.10 27.61
CA SER A 294 37.89 7.96 28.21
C SER A 294 37.42 9.39 28.55
N CYS A 295 36.19 9.75 28.16
CA CYS A 295 35.66 11.10 28.39
C CYS A 295 35.05 11.25 29.79
N ILE A 296 35.09 12.47 30.33
CA ILE A 296 34.52 12.77 31.65
C ILE A 296 33.00 12.58 31.59
N THR A 297 32.38 12.95 30.46
CA THR A 297 30.94 12.89 30.26
C THR A 297 30.40 11.52 29.81
N ARG A 298 31.18 10.43 29.97
CA ARG A 298 30.84 9.09 29.45
C ARG A 298 29.46 8.58 29.89
N ASP A 299 29.04 8.92 31.11
CA ASP A 299 27.78 8.47 31.71
C ASP A 299 26.56 9.27 31.18
N ILE A 300 26.81 10.36 30.43
CA ILE A 300 25.78 11.18 29.79
C ILE A 300 25.42 10.60 28.41
N PRO A 301 24.15 10.29 28.12
CA PRO A 301 23.75 9.78 26.81
C PRO A 301 23.86 10.86 25.71
N LYS A 302 24.19 10.43 24.48
CA LYS A 302 24.52 11.31 23.34
C LYS A 302 23.47 12.40 23.07
N HIS A 303 22.19 12.07 23.15
CA HIS A 303 21.10 13.03 22.90
C HIS A 303 20.99 14.11 23.99
N ALA A 304 21.27 13.76 25.25
CA ALA A 304 21.26 14.71 26.37
C ALA A 304 22.47 15.66 26.28
N TRP A 305 23.63 15.14 25.89
CA TRP A 305 24.84 15.94 25.64
C TRP A 305 24.63 16.98 24.52
N LEU A 306 24.10 16.55 23.37
CA LEU A 306 23.78 17.43 22.24
C LEU A 306 22.77 18.54 22.62
N SER A 307 21.77 18.19 23.43
CA SER A 307 20.76 19.14 23.91
C SER A 307 21.39 20.20 24.82
N ALA A 308 22.26 19.80 25.74
CA ALA A 308 22.98 20.71 26.63
C ALA A 308 23.92 21.66 25.86
N GLN A 309 24.65 21.14 24.87
CA GLN A 309 25.50 21.96 24.00
C GLN A 309 24.69 23.00 23.24
N THR A 310 23.59 22.58 22.60
CA THR A 310 22.75 23.48 21.79
C THR A 310 22.12 24.56 22.66
N LEU A 311 21.65 24.21 23.86
CA LEU A 311 21.07 25.16 24.80
C LEU A 311 22.11 26.16 25.31
N PHE A 312 23.32 25.70 25.64
CA PHE A 312 24.41 26.57 26.06
C PHE A 312 24.81 27.54 24.94
N GLN A 313 24.98 27.08 23.69
CA GLN A 313 25.33 27.93 22.56
C GLN A 313 24.27 29.01 22.28
N ARG A 314 22.98 28.65 22.34
CA ARG A 314 21.87 29.61 22.14
C ARG A 314 21.83 30.68 23.24
N ARG A 315 22.11 30.32 24.48
CA ARG A 315 22.04 31.24 25.62
C ARG A 315 23.32 32.02 25.87
N ALA A 316 24.49 31.49 25.51
CA ALA A 316 25.77 32.15 25.73
C ALA A 316 25.90 33.51 25.03
N ASN A 317 25.15 33.73 23.94
CA ASN A 317 25.13 35.01 23.21
C ASN A 317 24.10 36.02 23.76
N LYS A 318 23.08 35.55 24.51
CA LYS A 318 22.00 36.40 25.04
C LYS A 318 22.18 36.70 26.53
N ASP A 319 22.45 35.68 27.33
CA ASP A 319 22.59 35.74 28.79
C ASP A 319 23.76 34.83 29.23
N PRO A 320 25.02 35.32 29.27
CA PRO A 320 26.19 34.48 29.55
C PRO A 320 26.19 33.89 30.96
N GLU A 321 25.75 34.64 31.98
CA GLU A 321 25.73 34.19 33.38
C GLU A 321 24.70 33.06 33.60
N LYS A 322 23.50 33.19 33.03
CA LYS A 322 22.48 32.14 33.09
C LYS A 322 22.91 30.91 32.30
N ALA A 323 23.57 31.07 31.16
CA ALA A 323 24.11 29.97 30.38
C ALA A 323 25.14 29.15 31.19
N LEU A 324 26.04 29.83 31.92
CA LEU A 324 27.00 29.19 32.82
C LEU A 324 26.32 28.44 33.96
N SER A 325 25.35 29.07 34.64
CA SER A 325 24.64 28.46 35.76
C SER A 325 23.90 27.19 35.34
N ILE A 326 23.18 27.24 34.22
CA ILE A 326 22.42 26.09 33.69
C ILE A 326 23.36 24.97 33.27
N PHE A 327 24.45 25.28 32.57
CA PHE A 327 25.39 24.26 32.10
C PHE A 327 26.13 23.59 33.28
N ARG A 328 26.55 24.35 34.30
CA ARG A 328 27.15 23.78 35.51
C ARG A 328 26.18 22.85 36.24
N LYS A 329 24.93 23.28 36.43
CA LYS A 329 23.88 22.44 37.05
C LYS A 329 23.63 21.14 36.26
N PHE A 330 23.66 21.22 34.93
CA PHE A 330 23.53 20.04 34.08
C PHE A 330 24.68 19.04 34.27
N ILE A 331 25.93 19.52 34.29
CA ILE A 331 27.11 18.68 34.51
C ILE A 331 27.08 18.02 35.90
N VAL A 332 26.81 18.80 36.95
CA VAL A 332 26.74 18.29 38.34
C VAL A 332 25.61 17.27 38.55
N SER A 333 24.52 17.40 37.82
CA SER A 333 23.40 16.45 37.93
C SER A 333 23.67 15.11 37.22
N LYS A 334 24.70 15.03 36.38
CA LYS A 334 24.87 13.94 35.40
C LYS A 334 26.24 13.26 35.45
N LEU A 335 27.23 13.90 36.06
CA LEU A 335 28.44 13.28 36.60
C LEU A 335 28.18 12.89 38.05
#